data_AF-A0A1Z5L0N8-F1
#
_entry.id   AF-A0A1Z5L0N8-F1
#
_cell.length_a   1.000
_cell.length_b   1.000
_cell.length_c   1.000
_cell.angle_alpha   90.00
_cell.angle_beta   90.00
_cell.angle_gamma   90.00
#
_symmetry.space_group_name_H-M   'P 1'
#
loop_
_entity.id
_entity.type
_entity.pdbx_description
1 polymer ?
#
loop_
_entity_poly.entity_id
_entity_poly.type
_entity_poly.pdbx_seq_one_letter_code
_entity_poly.pdbx_strand_id
1 'polypeptide(L)'
;MLQKDPMQRLSAEEYLEQQRDKFQKDPMQRLSAEEYLEQQRDKFFPQYFYTFLRDYIKEFATLHVSPDEKVAKLRQDIHGILYSLVTTKHPKRANLVVDCEGDRNGTRPVTSSDGLIIVVALLTSYLRALKHCSAKLQALELIQELAPYLSCDIILDRLLPYMLYLVNDRYQRVRAAAIETLVSALTHVQNVPRSDANIFPEYILPKLSHVAHDSAVLVRVALAENIAILAETARRFLEIASQHDVGSPITAAVESNAQFHQASYESELQILHETIQQVVSALMSDSSNIVKQVLLEKGLTRLCVFFERQKANDVTVCVL
;
A
#
# COMPACT_ATOMS: atom_id res chain seq x y z
N MET A 1 -26.57 -3.37 -19.56
CA MET A 1 -25.52 -2.98 -20.53
C MET A 1 -24.19 -3.41 -19.95
N LEU A 2 -23.59 -4.46 -20.50
CA LEU A 2 -22.36 -5.06 -20.01
C LEU A 2 -21.18 -4.10 -20.24
N GLN A 3 -20.63 -3.59 -19.13
CA GLN A 3 -19.40 -2.81 -19.09
C GLN A 3 -18.26 -3.76 -19.44
N LYS A 4 -17.75 -3.66 -20.68
CA LYS A 4 -16.62 -4.46 -21.16
C LYS A 4 -15.35 -4.03 -20.42
N ASP A 5 -14.63 -5.01 -19.88
CA ASP A 5 -13.26 -4.89 -19.36
C ASP A 5 -12.33 -4.13 -20.33
N PRO A 6 -11.42 -3.25 -19.85
CA PRO A 6 -10.50 -2.52 -20.70
C PRO A 6 -9.25 -3.32 -21.13
N MET A 7 -9.15 -4.61 -20.79
CA MET A 7 -8.23 -5.52 -21.45
C MET A 7 -9.01 -6.37 -22.47
N GLN A 8 -9.18 -5.85 -23.68
CA GLN A 8 -9.35 -6.72 -24.83
C GLN A 8 -8.10 -7.60 -24.91
N ARG A 9 -8.20 -8.84 -24.42
CA ARG A 9 -7.24 -9.91 -24.67
C ARG A 9 -7.00 -9.90 -26.19
N LEU A 10 -5.76 -9.65 -26.62
CA LEU A 10 -5.37 -9.92 -28.01
C LEU A 10 -5.88 -11.31 -28.37
N SER A 11 -6.48 -11.44 -29.56
CA SER A 11 -6.81 -12.77 -30.03
C SER A 11 -5.49 -13.55 -30.13
N ALA A 12 -5.51 -14.84 -29.79
CA ALA A 12 -4.32 -15.69 -29.93
C ALA A 12 -3.75 -15.63 -31.36
N GLU A 13 -4.60 -15.32 -32.35
CA GLU A 13 -4.26 -15.12 -33.75
C GLU A 13 -3.39 -13.86 -33.97
N GLU A 14 -3.74 -12.71 -33.38
CA GLU A 14 -2.93 -11.47 -33.48
C GLU A 14 -1.54 -11.64 -32.84
N TYR A 15 -1.44 -12.41 -31.75
CA TYR A 15 -0.16 -12.73 -31.12
C TYR A 15 0.69 -13.68 -31.99
N LEU A 16 0.07 -14.68 -32.63
CA LEU A 16 0.76 -15.63 -33.50
C LEU A 16 1.24 -15.01 -34.82
N GLU A 17 0.47 -14.07 -35.38
CA GLU A 17 0.86 -13.34 -36.58
C GLU A 17 2.07 -12.42 -36.32
N GLN A 18 2.14 -11.79 -35.14
CA GLN A 18 3.31 -11.03 -34.69
C GLN A 18 4.56 -11.88 -34.51
N GLN A 19 4.41 -13.11 -34.02
CA GLN A 19 5.54 -14.03 -33.89
C GLN A 19 6.04 -14.47 -35.27
N ARG A 20 5.15 -14.74 -36.24
CA ARG A 20 5.55 -15.11 -37.61
C ARG A 20 6.46 -14.07 -38.26
N ASP A 21 6.16 -12.79 -38.08
CA ASP A 21 6.96 -11.70 -38.66
C ASP A 21 8.32 -11.53 -37.95
N LYS A 22 8.38 -11.72 -36.62
CA LYS A 22 9.63 -11.73 -35.85
C LYS A 22 10.53 -12.94 -36.15
N PHE A 23 9.94 -14.05 -36.57
CA PHE A 23 10.65 -15.27 -37.00
C PHE A 23 10.89 -15.32 -38.51
N GLN A 24 10.81 -14.19 -39.21
CA GLN A 24 11.20 -14.10 -40.62
C GLN A 24 12.63 -14.62 -40.80
N LYS A 25 12.78 -15.59 -41.72
CA LYS A 25 14.04 -16.31 -41.95
C LYS A 25 15.10 -15.42 -42.63
N ASP A 26 14.67 -14.43 -43.40
CA ASP A 26 15.55 -13.45 -44.04
C ASP A 26 15.78 -12.24 -43.11
N PRO A 27 17.03 -12.00 -42.67
CA PRO A 27 17.36 -10.86 -41.81
C PRO A 27 17.05 -9.50 -42.43
N MET A 28 17.07 -9.37 -43.77
CA MET A 28 16.84 -8.09 -44.45
C MET A 28 15.36 -7.68 -44.50
N GLN A 29 14.46 -8.62 -44.26
CA GLN A 29 13.01 -8.39 -44.22
C GLN A 29 12.47 -8.17 -42.81
N ARG A 30 13.33 -8.31 -41.79
CA ARG A 30 12.93 -8.16 -40.40
C ARG A 30 12.92 -6.69 -40.02
N LEU A 31 11.81 -6.23 -39.45
CA LEU A 31 11.74 -4.88 -38.89
C LEU A 31 12.68 -4.77 -37.68
N SER A 32 13.17 -3.57 -37.43
CA SER A 32 13.91 -3.26 -36.22
C SER A 32 13.01 -3.36 -34.97
N ALA A 33 13.62 -3.52 -33.80
CA ALA A 33 12.88 -3.56 -32.54
C ALA A 33 12.08 -2.27 -32.28
N GLU A 34 12.57 -1.12 -32.78
CA GLU A 34 11.92 0.18 -32.66
C GLU A 34 10.68 0.26 -33.57
N GLU A 35 10.80 -0.18 -34.82
CA GLU A 35 9.67 -0.23 -35.76
C GLU A 35 8.57 -1.19 -35.26
N TYR A 36 8.93 -2.33 -34.68
CA TYR A 36 7.96 -3.22 -34.04
C TYR A 36 7.26 -2.57 -32.84
N LEU A 37 7.97 -1.77 -32.04
CA LEU A 37 7.37 -1.07 -30.90
C LEU A 37 6.42 0.04 -31.36
N GLU A 38 6.77 0.80 -32.39
CA GLU A 38 5.90 1.83 -32.95
C GLU A 38 4.60 1.27 -33.53
N GLN A 39 4.67 0.13 -34.25
CA GLN A 39 3.47 -0.55 -34.76
C GLN A 39 2.49 -1.02 -33.67
N GLN A 40 3.00 -1.22 -32.45
CA GLN A 40 2.26 -1.69 -31.28
C GLN A 40 1.90 -0.57 -30.30
N ARG A 41 2.16 0.69 -30.67
CA ARG A 41 1.75 1.87 -29.91
C ARG A 41 0.24 1.90 -29.78
N ASP A 42 -0.23 2.15 -28.56
CA ASP A 42 -1.66 2.18 -28.18
C ASP A 42 -2.44 0.87 -28.41
N LYS A 43 -1.73 -0.24 -28.68
CA LYS A 43 -2.32 -1.60 -28.76
C LYS A 43 -1.94 -2.46 -27.55
N PHE A 44 -0.64 -2.56 -27.28
CA PHE A 44 -0.09 -3.43 -26.23
C PHE A 44 0.37 -2.66 -25.00
N PHE A 45 1.04 -1.52 -25.23
CA PHE A 45 1.58 -0.69 -24.17
C PHE A 45 0.81 0.63 -24.09
N PRO A 46 0.56 1.13 -22.87
CA PRO A 46 -0.11 2.41 -22.67
C PRO A 46 0.77 3.57 -23.15
N GLN A 47 0.17 4.68 -23.54
CA GLN A 47 0.88 5.83 -24.11
C GLN A 47 2.04 6.34 -23.24
N TYR A 48 1.89 6.32 -21.91
CA TYR A 48 2.95 6.74 -20.98
C TYR A 48 4.21 5.89 -21.09
N PHE A 49 4.12 4.67 -21.62
CA PHE A 49 5.28 3.83 -21.91
C PHE A 49 6.21 4.51 -22.90
N TYR A 50 5.65 5.02 -23.99
CA TYR A 50 6.40 5.64 -25.09
C TYR A 50 6.81 7.08 -24.81
N THR A 51 6.00 7.85 -24.05
CA THR A 51 6.26 9.28 -23.83
C THR A 51 7.15 9.57 -22.63
N PHE A 52 7.34 8.61 -21.73
CA PHE A 52 8.07 8.84 -20.48
C PHE A 52 8.80 7.59 -19.99
N LEU A 53 8.07 6.51 -19.72
CA LEU A 53 8.57 5.40 -18.92
C LEU A 53 9.76 4.67 -19.58
N ARG A 54 9.71 4.46 -20.90
CA ARG A 54 10.79 3.81 -21.66
C ARG A 54 12.11 4.58 -21.52
N ASP A 55 12.08 5.89 -21.77
CA ASP A 55 13.27 6.73 -21.74
C ASP A 55 13.77 6.91 -20.30
N TYR A 56 12.85 7.12 -19.37
CA TYR A 56 13.18 7.21 -17.95
C TYR A 56 13.89 5.94 -17.44
N ILE A 57 13.34 4.75 -17.72
CA ILE A 57 13.96 3.48 -17.30
C ILE A 57 15.31 3.28 -18.00
N LYS A 58 15.42 3.62 -19.28
CA LYS A 58 16.68 3.50 -20.02
C LYS A 58 17.78 4.37 -19.41
N GLU A 59 17.48 5.63 -19.13
CA GLU A 59 18.40 6.54 -18.46
C GLU A 59 18.71 6.07 -17.04
N PHE A 60 17.68 5.71 -16.28
CA PHE A 60 17.85 5.27 -14.90
C PHE A 60 18.70 4.00 -14.82
N ALA A 61 18.51 3.03 -15.71
CA ALA A 61 19.25 1.77 -15.73
C ALA A 61 20.73 1.96 -16.08
N THR A 62 21.08 2.92 -16.95
CA THR A 62 22.47 3.19 -17.35
C THR A 62 23.26 4.00 -16.32
N LEU A 63 22.62 4.52 -15.27
CA LEU A 63 23.35 5.17 -14.17
C LEU A 63 24.22 4.15 -13.42
N HIS A 64 25.53 4.38 -13.39
CA HIS A 64 26.50 3.55 -12.66
C HIS A 64 26.76 4.13 -11.27
N VAL A 65 25.72 4.13 -10.44
CA VAL A 65 25.75 4.71 -9.08
C VAL A 65 25.30 3.67 -8.06
N SER A 66 25.59 3.93 -6.78
CA SER A 66 25.23 3.04 -5.69
C SER A 66 23.71 2.90 -5.52
N PRO A 67 23.20 1.83 -4.88
CA PRO A 67 21.77 1.69 -4.58
C PRO A 67 21.20 2.89 -3.80
N ASP A 68 21.98 3.45 -2.88
CA ASP A 68 21.63 4.63 -2.10
C ASP A 68 21.42 5.85 -3.01
N GLU A 69 22.31 6.08 -3.97
CA GLU A 69 22.19 7.16 -4.96
C GLU A 69 21.05 6.92 -5.96
N LYS A 70 20.77 5.67 -6.33
CA LYS A 70 19.60 5.31 -7.17
C LYS A 70 18.30 5.69 -6.47
N VAL A 71 18.17 5.39 -5.19
CA VAL A 71 16.99 5.77 -4.40
C VAL A 71 16.90 7.30 -4.26
N ALA A 72 18.01 7.99 -4.02
CA ALA A 72 18.02 9.44 -3.97
C ALA A 72 17.57 10.08 -5.30
N LYS A 73 18.04 9.54 -6.44
CA LYS A 73 17.61 9.98 -7.77
C LYS A 73 16.12 9.71 -7.99
N LEU A 74 15.63 8.53 -7.63
CA LEU A 74 14.22 8.20 -7.72
C LEU A 74 13.36 9.15 -6.88
N ARG A 75 13.83 9.47 -5.67
CA ARG A 75 13.19 10.45 -4.76
C ARG A 75 13.14 11.85 -5.36
N GLN A 76 14.19 12.27 -6.06
CA GLN A 76 14.23 13.57 -6.73
C GLN A 76 13.22 13.65 -7.88
N ASP A 77 13.03 12.56 -8.62
CA ASP A 77 12.21 12.54 -9.84
C ASP A 77 10.73 12.19 -9.57
N ILE A 78 10.37 11.82 -8.35
CA ILE A 78 9.08 11.21 -8.01
C ILE A 78 7.86 12.05 -8.44
N HIS A 79 7.89 13.37 -8.26
CA HIS A 79 6.77 14.21 -8.69
C HIS A 79 6.60 14.24 -10.21
N GLY A 80 7.71 14.21 -10.96
CA GLY A 80 7.70 14.11 -12.42
C GLY A 80 7.22 12.74 -12.91
N ILE A 81 7.59 11.67 -12.19
CA ILE A 81 7.10 10.31 -12.41
C ILE A 81 5.59 10.26 -12.17
N LEU A 82 5.10 10.76 -11.03
CA LEU A 82 3.69 10.76 -10.68
C LEU A 82 2.87 11.58 -11.68
N TYR A 83 3.34 12.77 -12.06
CA TYR A 83 2.70 13.57 -13.09
C TYR A 83 2.58 12.79 -14.41
N SER A 84 3.68 12.19 -14.86
CA SER A 84 3.75 11.47 -16.12
C SER A 84 2.92 10.18 -16.14
N LEU A 85 2.86 9.44 -15.03
CA LEU A 85 2.20 8.12 -14.97
C LEU A 85 0.76 8.18 -14.49
N VAL A 86 0.39 9.16 -13.64
CA VAL A 86 -0.94 9.26 -13.03
C VAL A 86 -1.78 10.36 -13.70
N THR A 87 -1.19 11.52 -14.00
CA THR A 87 -1.96 12.71 -14.43
C THR A 87 -2.14 12.81 -15.96
N THR A 88 -1.29 12.17 -16.78
CA THR A 88 -1.30 12.35 -18.25
C THR A 88 -2.48 11.72 -19.00
N LYS A 89 -3.48 11.17 -18.31
CA LYS A 89 -4.77 10.84 -18.93
C LYS A 89 -5.57 12.13 -19.19
N HIS A 90 -5.14 12.95 -20.16
CA HIS A 90 -5.91 13.88 -21.03
C HIS A 90 -5.01 14.99 -21.62
N PRO A 91 -4.66 14.96 -22.91
CA PRO A 91 -4.51 16.18 -23.69
C PRO A 91 -5.81 16.45 -24.47
N LYS A 92 -6.37 17.67 -24.33
CA LYS A 92 -7.59 18.24 -24.98
C LYS A 92 -8.90 17.88 -24.25
N ARG A 93 -9.73 18.79 -23.72
CA ARG A 93 -10.01 20.20 -23.99
C ARG A 93 -10.20 20.97 -22.68
N ALA A 94 -9.33 21.94 -22.39
CA ALA A 94 -9.67 23.01 -21.46
C ALA A 94 -10.56 24.01 -22.22
N ASN A 95 -11.87 23.77 -22.23
CA ASN A 95 -12.79 24.90 -22.28
C ASN A 95 -13.00 25.33 -20.82
N LEU A 96 -12.42 26.48 -20.51
CA LEU A 96 -12.75 27.28 -19.35
C LEU A 96 -14.25 27.55 -19.39
N VAL A 97 -15.02 26.82 -18.58
CA VAL A 97 -16.29 27.32 -18.08
C VAL A 97 -16.13 27.31 -16.56
N VAL A 98 -16.00 28.51 -16.02
CA VAL A 98 -16.07 28.77 -14.60
C VAL A 98 -17.53 28.52 -14.22
N ASP A 99 -17.78 27.44 -13.47
CA ASP A 99 -18.99 27.36 -12.66
C ASP A 99 -18.57 27.23 -11.20
N CYS A 100 -18.89 28.29 -10.46
CA CYS A 100 -18.83 28.35 -9.03
C CYS A 100 -20.03 27.60 -8.43
N GLU A 101 -19.81 27.08 -7.23
CA GLU A 101 -20.80 26.61 -6.25
C GLU A 101 -21.29 25.15 -6.35
N GLY A 102 -20.91 24.38 -5.32
CA GLY A 102 -21.86 23.54 -4.61
C GLY A 102 -22.11 22.14 -5.16
N ASP A 103 -21.14 21.24 -5.08
CA ASP A 103 -21.46 19.82 -4.86
C ASP A 103 -20.44 19.11 -3.98
N ARG A 104 -20.91 18.61 -2.83
CA ARG A 104 -20.14 17.81 -1.87
C ARG A 104 -20.28 16.35 -2.28
N ASN A 105 -19.45 15.89 -3.22
CA ASN A 105 -19.06 14.47 -3.39
C ASN A 105 -18.05 14.32 -4.53
N GLY A 106 -16.88 14.94 -4.38
CA GLY A 106 -15.77 14.81 -5.32
C GLY A 106 -14.87 13.61 -5.01
N THR A 107 -15.38 12.38 -5.13
CA THR A 107 -14.49 11.20 -5.17
C THR A 107 -13.73 11.25 -6.49
N ARG A 108 -12.56 11.91 -6.50
CA ARG A 108 -11.62 11.79 -7.62
C ARG A 108 -11.37 10.30 -7.83
N PRO A 109 -11.64 9.72 -9.01
CA PRO A 109 -11.28 8.33 -9.25
C PRO A 109 -9.75 8.27 -9.15
N VAL A 110 -9.24 7.61 -8.10
CA VAL A 110 -7.82 7.29 -7.97
C VAL A 110 -7.52 6.32 -9.10
N THR A 111 -7.04 6.83 -10.23
CA THR A 111 -6.65 6.00 -11.35
C THR A 111 -5.32 5.36 -10.98
N SER A 112 -5.37 4.14 -10.43
CA SER A 112 -4.19 3.28 -10.31
C SER A 112 -3.51 3.20 -11.67
N SER A 113 -2.22 3.54 -11.71
CA SER A 113 -1.43 3.47 -12.94
C SER A 113 -0.52 2.26 -12.85
N ASP A 114 -0.75 1.27 -13.72
CA ASP A 114 0.06 0.05 -13.78
C ASP A 114 1.56 0.35 -13.97
N GLY A 115 1.90 1.52 -14.53
CA GLY A 115 3.27 1.98 -14.69
C GLY A 115 4.00 2.18 -13.36
N LEU A 116 3.28 2.51 -12.28
CA LEU A 116 3.86 2.62 -10.93
C LEU A 116 4.34 1.27 -10.39
N ILE A 117 3.81 0.14 -10.89
CA ILE A 117 4.29 -1.18 -10.50
C ILE A 117 5.77 -1.34 -10.86
N ILE A 118 6.20 -0.78 -11.99
CA ILE A 118 7.61 -0.84 -12.42
C ILE A 118 8.46 0.06 -11.51
N VAL A 119 7.96 1.23 -11.12
CA VAL A 119 8.64 2.12 -10.17
C VAL A 119 8.80 1.45 -8.81
N VAL A 120 7.75 0.79 -8.30
CA VAL A 120 7.79 -0.01 -7.08
C VAL A 120 8.76 -1.19 -7.20
N ALA A 121 8.80 -1.87 -8.35
CA ALA A 121 9.75 -2.96 -8.58
C ALA A 121 11.21 -2.47 -8.54
N LEU A 122 11.49 -1.29 -9.13
CA LEU A 122 12.81 -0.66 -9.04
C LEU A 122 13.15 -0.32 -7.59
N LEU A 123 12.27 0.39 -6.87
CA LEU A 123 12.48 0.77 -5.48
C LEU A 123 12.75 -0.47 -4.60
N THR A 124 11.87 -1.47 -4.68
CA THR A 124 11.97 -2.69 -3.85
C THR A 124 13.23 -3.51 -4.14
N SER A 125 13.77 -3.46 -5.36
CA SER A 125 15.04 -4.10 -5.71
C SER A 125 16.26 -3.53 -4.94
N TYR A 126 16.18 -2.27 -4.50
CA TYR A 126 17.26 -1.59 -3.79
C TYR A 126 17.09 -1.59 -2.27
N LEU A 127 15.86 -1.68 -1.74
CA LEU A 127 15.56 -1.49 -0.31
C LEU A 127 16.45 -2.30 0.65
N ARG A 128 16.73 -3.57 0.35
CA ARG A 128 17.61 -4.41 1.18
C ARG A 128 19.09 -4.11 1.04
N ALA A 129 19.50 -3.50 -0.06
CA ALA A 129 20.88 -3.15 -0.34
C ALA A 129 21.29 -1.78 0.24
N LEU A 130 20.32 -1.01 0.77
CA LEU A 130 20.58 0.33 1.29
C LEU A 130 21.49 0.32 2.53
N LYS A 131 22.50 1.18 2.52
CA LYS A 131 23.53 1.22 3.59
C LYS A 131 23.35 2.40 4.52
N HIS A 132 23.07 3.58 3.98
CA HIS A 132 23.02 4.82 4.73
C HIS A 132 21.63 5.10 5.29
N CYS A 133 21.61 5.70 6.49
CA CYS A 133 20.38 6.12 7.17
C CYS A 133 19.54 7.05 6.28
N SER A 134 20.17 8.03 5.63
CA SER A 134 19.51 8.98 4.72
C SER A 134 18.79 8.28 3.56
N ALA A 135 19.44 7.34 2.89
CA ALA A 135 18.86 6.60 1.77
C ALA A 135 17.66 5.75 2.21
N LYS A 136 17.73 5.12 3.39
CA LYS A 136 16.61 4.36 3.96
C LYS A 136 15.41 5.26 4.29
N LEU A 137 15.64 6.44 4.86
CA LEU A 137 14.59 7.42 5.12
C LEU A 137 13.95 7.92 3.82
N GLN A 138 14.76 8.25 2.80
CA GLN A 138 14.26 8.63 1.47
C GLN A 138 13.44 7.51 0.81
N ALA A 139 13.82 6.26 1.01
CA ALA A 139 13.06 5.12 0.50
C ALA A 139 11.68 4.99 1.18
N LEU A 140 11.61 5.24 2.49
CA LEU A 140 10.34 5.28 3.23
C LEU A 140 9.46 6.46 2.79
N GLU A 141 10.04 7.64 2.58
CA GLU A 141 9.31 8.79 2.00
C GLU A 141 8.74 8.47 0.61
N LEU A 142 9.52 7.82 -0.25
CA LEU A 142 9.05 7.35 -1.56
C LEU A 142 7.86 6.41 -1.44
N ILE A 143 7.89 5.48 -0.48
CA ILE A 143 6.76 4.57 -0.23
C ILE A 143 5.51 5.37 0.16
N GLN A 144 5.63 6.37 1.03
CA GLN A 144 4.50 7.23 1.41
C GLN A 144 3.93 8.01 0.23
N GLU A 145 4.77 8.55 -0.66
CA GLU A 145 4.31 9.29 -1.83
C GLU A 145 3.65 8.41 -2.89
N LEU A 146 4.09 7.15 -3.02
CA LEU A 146 3.54 6.20 -3.97
C LEU A 146 2.22 5.59 -3.47
N ALA A 147 2.12 5.26 -2.17
CA ALA A 147 1.02 4.48 -1.59
C ALA A 147 -0.40 4.92 -1.98
N PRO A 148 -0.75 6.23 -2.04
CA PRO A 148 -2.09 6.67 -2.43
C PRO A 148 -2.53 6.26 -3.84
N TYR A 149 -1.59 5.90 -4.71
CA TYR A 149 -1.83 5.58 -6.12
C TYR A 149 -1.67 4.08 -6.44
N LEU A 150 -1.40 3.26 -5.43
CA LEU A 150 -1.16 1.83 -5.59
C LEU A 150 -2.40 1.02 -5.23
N SER A 151 -2.55 -0.14 -5.88
CA SER A 151 -3.55 -1.12 -5.47
C SER A 151 -3.16 -1.80 -4.15
N CYS A 152 -4.17 -2.37 -3.50
CA CYS A 152 -4.03 -3.05 -2.22
C CYS A 152 -2.99 -4.17 -2.28
N ASP A 153 -3.03 -5.00 -3.33
CA ASP A 153 -2.09 -6.12 -3.55
C ASP A 153 -0.64 -5.63 -3.63
N ILE A 154 -0.38 -4.48 -4.27
CA ILE A 154 0.98 -3.94 -4.36
C ILE A 154 1.47 -3.47 -2.98
N ILE A 155 0.60 -2.85 -2.18
CA ILE A 155 0.95 -2.41 -0.83
C ILE A 155 1.22 -3.64 0.05
N LEU A 156 0.33 -4.64 0.05
CA LEU A 156 0.40 -5.81 0.92
C LEU A 156 1.48 -6.81 0.50
N ASP A 157 1.59 -7.15 -0.79
CA ASP A 157 2.54 -8.19 -1.23
C ASP A 157 3.95 -7.64 -1.44
N ARG A 158 4.06 -6.39 -1.92
CA ARG A 158 5.34 -5.84 -2.37
C ARG A 158 5.97 -4.85 -1.43
N LEU A 159 5.20 -3.99 -0.77
CA LEU A 159 5.76 -2.94 0.09
C LEU A 159 5.83 -3.35 1.56
N LEU A 160 4.76 -3.98 2.07
CA LEU A 160 4.64 -4.40 3.47
C LEU A 160 5.84 -5.21 3.98
N PRO A 161 6.38 -6.22 3.25
CA PRO A 161 7.51 -6.99 3.74
C PRO A 161 8.77 -6.15 3.95
N TYR A 162 8.95 -5.08 3.17
CA TYR A 162 10.11 -4.19 3.30
C TYR A 162 9.92 -3.13 4.39
N MET A 163 8.70 -2.60 4.56
CA MET A 163 8.39 -1.71 5.68
C MET A 163 8.66 -2.44 7.00
N LEU A 164 8.16 -3.67 7.15
CA LEU A 164 8.40 -4.51 8.34
C LEU A 164 9.88 -4.90 8.51
N TYR A 165 10.62 -5.08 7.41
CA TYR A 165 12.08 -5.25 7.48
C TYR A 165 12.76 -4.00 8.07
N LEU A 166 12.36 -2.79 7.66
CA LEU A 166 12.93 -1.53 8.13
C LEU A 166 12.49 -1.14 9.56
N VAL A 167 11.37 -1.67 10.07
CA VAL A 167 11.00 -1.57 11.49
C VAL A 167 12.09 -2.18 12.39
N ASN A 168 12.88 -3.12 11.89
CA ASN A 168 13.97 -3.78 12.62
C ASN A 168 15.36 -3.20 12.28
N ASP A 169 15.44 -1.99 11.71
CA ASP A 169 16.71 -1.40 11.28
C ASP A 169 17.64 -1.02 12.44
N ARG A 170 18.96 -1.03 12.17
CA ARG A 170 19.98 -0.59 13.14
C ARG A 170 19.78 0.86 13.60
N TYR A 171 19.26 1.74 12.74
CA TYR A 171 19.06 3.15 13.07
C TYR A 171 17.67 3.40 13.64
N GLN A 172 17.59 3.92 14.87
CA GLN A 172 16.33 4.25 15.54
C GLN A 172 15.42 5.21 14.73
N ARG A 173 16.01 6.13 13.95
CA ARG A 173 15.26 7.03 13.07
C ARG A 173 14.56 6.27 11.93
N VAL A 174 15.22 5.26 11.37
CA VAL A 174 14.65 4.42 10.31
C VAL A 174 13.54 3.55 10.88
N ARG A 175 13.73 2.97 12.08
CA ARG A 175 12.68 2.20 12.76
C ARG A 175 11.42 3.02 13.01
N ALA A 176 11.57 4.23 13.57
CA ALA A 176 10.46 5.16 13.81
C ALA A 176 9.72 5.53 12.51
N ALA A 177 10.46 5.99 11.50
CA ALA A 177 9.88 6.35 10.19
C ALA A 177 9.23 5.15 9.49
N ALA A 178 9.73 3.94 9.69
CA ALA A 178 9.15 2.73 9.12
C ALA A 178 7.79 2.38 9.74
N ILE A 179 7.61 2.63 11.03
CA ILE A 179 6.32 2.46 11.72
C ILE A 179 5.30 3.45 11.17
N GLU A 180 5.66 4.74 11.09
CA GLU A 180 4.81 5.79 10.52
C GLU A 180 4.41 5.47 9.07
N THR A 181 5.39 5.08 8.25
CA THR A 181 5.20 4.72 6.84
C THR A 181 4.32 3.48 6.69
N LEU A 182 4.53 2.46 7.51
CA LEU A 182 3.72 1.24 7.54
C LEU A 182 2.25 1.56 7.83
N VAL A 183 1.99 2.30 8.92
CA VAL A 183 0.64 2.64 9.33
C VAL A 183 -0.03 3.50 8.26
N SER A 184 0.65 4.54 7.75
CA SER A 184 0.14 5.39 6.68
C SER A 184 -0.22 4.57 5.42
N ALA A 185 0.68 3.70 4.96
CA ALA A 185 0.44 2.88 3.78
C ALA A 185 -0.77 1.94 3.93
N LEU A 186 -0.95 1.34 5.12
CA LEU A 186 -2.09 0.47 5.41
C LEU A 186 -3.43 1.23 5.41
N THR A 187 -3.45 2.54 5.69
CA THR A 187 -4.69 3.32 5.60
C THR A 187 -5.23 3.41 4.17
N HIS A 188 -4.35 3.37 3.16
CA HIS A 188 -4.73 3.40 1.74
C HIS A 188 -5.31 2.09 1.20
N VAL A 189 -5.18 0.99 1.95
CA VAL A 189 -5.77 -0.31 1.58
C VAL A 189 -7.27 -0.26 1.84
N GLN A 190 -8.07 -0.10 0.77
CA GLN A 190 -9.53 0.00 0.86
C GLN A 190 -10.25 -1.34 0.75
N ASN A 191 -9.61 -2.35 0.15
CA ASN A 191 -10.13 -3.70 0.01
C ASN A 191 -9.04 -4.69 0.44
N VAL A 192 -9.43 -5.79 1.06
CA VAL A 192 -8.50 -6.83 1.52
C VAL A 192 -8.73 -8.09 0.69
N PRO A 193 -7.72 -8.62 -0.03
CA PRO A 193 -7.83 -9.91 -0.68
C PRO A 193 -8.16 -11.00 0.34
N ARG A 194 -8.96 -12.01 -0.04
CA ARG A 194 -9.32 -13.11 0.87
C ARG A 194 -8.10 -13.86 1.42
N SER A 195 -7.00 -13.92 0.67
CA SER A 195 -5.74 -14.50 1.12
C SER A 195 -5.12 -13.77 2.30
N ASP A 196 -5.46 -12.48 2.47
CA ASP A 196 -4.81 -11.57 3.41
C ASP A 196 -5.75 -11.15 4.55
N ALA A 197 -6.90 -11.84 4.71
CA ALA A 197 -7.89 -11.55 5.76
C ALA A 197 -7.26 -11.49 7.17
N ASN A 198 -6.34 -12.42 7.46
CA ASN A 198 -5.68 -12.55 8.77
C ASN A 198 -4.30 -11.88 8.85
N ILE A 199 -3.97 -10.98 7.90
CA ILE A 199 -2.62 -10.40 7.82
C ILE A 199 -2.22 -9.62 9.09
N PHE A 200 -3.18 -9.03 9.80
CA PHE A 200 -2.92 -8.34 11.06
C PHE A 200 -2.49 -9.27 12.20
N PRO A 201 -3.35 -10.22 12.64
CA PRO A 201 -3.00 -11.12 13.75
C PRO A 201 -1.85 -12.08 13.41
N GLU A 202 -1.73 -12.54 12.16
CA GLU A 202 -0.74 -13.56 11.80
C GLU A 202 0.62 -12.96 11.39
N TYR A 203 0.66 -11.73 10.89
CA TYR A 203 1.88 -11.16 10.29
C TYR A 203 2.28 -9.80 10.85
N ILE A 204 1.39 -8.80 10.81
CA ILE A 204 1.73 -7.41 11.16
C ILE A 204 1.95 -7.26 12.68
N LEU A 205 0.96 -7.61 13.51
CA LEU A 205 1.02 -7.42 14.96
C LEU A 205 2.15 -8.23 15.62
N PRO A 206 2.38 -9.52 15.28
CA PRO A 206 3.51 -10.26 15.83
C PRO A 206 4.85 -9.59 15.53
N LYS A 207 5.01 -9.02 14.33
CA LYS A 207 6.24 -8.32 13.93
C LYS A 207 6.40 -6.95 14.61
N LEU A 208 5.32 -6.35 15.11
CA LEU A 208 5.35 -5.10 15.86
C LEU A 208 5.42 -5.28 17.39
N SER A 209 5.23 -6.51 17.89
CA SER A 209 5.16 -6.81 19.34
C SER A 209 6.35 -6.25 20.16
N HIS A 210 7.55 -6.30 19.60
CA HIS A 210 8.77 -5.84 20.27
C HIS A 210 8.91 -4.32 20.32
N VAL A 211 8.20 -3.58 19.45
CA VAL A 211 8.37 -2.13 19.26
C VAL A 211 7.98 -1.33 20.50
N ALA A 212 6.96 -1.79 21.25
CA ALA A 212 6.56 -1.17 22.52
C ALA A 212 7.67 -1.20 23.59
N HIS A 213 8.66 -2.07 23.42
CA HIS A 213 9.80 -2.24 24.32
C HIS A 213 11.12 -1.86 23.65
N ASP A 214 11.09 -1.16 22.51
CA ASP A 214 12.30 -0.76 21.80
C ASP A 214 13.21 0.09 22.70
N SER A 215 14.52 -0.13 22.65
CA SER A 215 15.52 0.66 23.39
C SER A 215 15.38 2.18 23.23
N ALA A 216 14.98 2.64 22.05
CA ALA A 216 14.92 4.04 21.70
C ALA A 216 13.52 4.61 21.99
N VAL A 217 13.47 5.64 22.84
CA VAL A 217 12.24 6.39 23.15
C VAL A 217 11.55 6.88 21.88
N LEU A 218 12.33 7.35 20.88
CA LEU A 218 11.80 7.81 19.59
C LEU A 218 10.92 6.77 18.89
N VAL A 219 11.31 5.50 18.94
CA VAL A 219 10.59 4.40 18.28
C VAL A 219 9.29 4.09 19.04
N ARG A 220 9.34 4.12 20.38
CA ARG A 220 8.16 3.93 21.23
C ARG A 220 7.16 5.09 21.10
N VAL A 221 7.65 6.32 20.93
CA VAL A 221 6.83 7.49 20.58
C VAL A 221 6.14 7.28 19.23
N ALA A 222 6.87 6.88 18.20
CA ALA A 222 6.28 6.63 16.88
C ALA A 222 5.18 5.56 16.92
N LEU A 223 5.35 4.51 17.73
CA LEU A 223 4.28 3.54 17.97
C LEU A 223 3.09 4.15 18.72
N ALA A 224 3.33 4.92 19.78
CA ALA A 224 2.29 5.59 20.55
C ALA A 224 1.44 6.56 19.71
N GLU A 225 2.05 7.26 18.75
CA GLU A 225 1.33 8.13 17.80
C GLU A 225 0.41 7.34 16.86
N ASN A 226 0.81 6.12 16.50
CA ASN A 226 0.19 5.37 15.40
C ASN A 226 -0.67 4.18 15.84
N ILE A 227 -0.58 3.73 17.10
CA ILE A 227 -1.26 2.51 17.58
C ILE A 227 -2.78 2.59 17.42
N ALA A 228 -3.38 3.77 17.60
CA ALA A 228 -4.81 3.95 17.42
C ALA A 228 -5.25 3.83 15.95
N ILE A 229 -4.47 4.39 15.02
CA ILE A 229 -4.71 4.23 13.57
C ILE A 229 -4.55 2.77 13.17
N LEU A 230 -3.54 2.10 13.71
CA LEU A 230 -3.28 0.69 13.45
C LEU A 230 -4.45 -0.18 13.92
N ALA A 231 -4.96 0.06 15.13
CA ALA A 231 -6.11 -0.64 15.70
C ALA A 231 -7.37 -0.47 14.85
N GLU A 232 -7.71 0.76 14.46
CA GLU A 232 -8.85 1.02 13.58
C GLU A 232 -8.68 0.38 12.19
N THR A 233 -7.46 0.41 11.64
CA THR A 233 -7.17 -0.19 10.33
C THR A 233 -7.31 -1.72 10.41
N ALA A 234 -6.82 -2.34 11.49
CA ALA A 234 -6.97 -3.77 11.74
C ALA A 234 -8.44 -4.19 11.85
N ARG A 235 -9.26 -3.42 12.60
CA ARG A 235 -10.70 -3.67 12.69
C ARG A 235 -11.38 -3.52 11.33
N ARG A 236 -11.04 -2.48 10.55
CA ARG A 236 -11.58 -2.29 9.21
C ARG A 236 -11.26 -3.48 8.31
N PHE A 237 -10.04 -4.01 8.37
CA PHE A 237 -9.65 -5.19 7.59
C PHE A 237 -10.49 -6.41 7.97
N LEU A 238 -10.68 -6.63 9.26
CA LEU A 238 -11.51 -7.71 9.79
C LEU A 238 -12.99 -7.58 9.33
N GLU A 239 -13.53 -6.36 9.34
CA GLU A 239 -14.89 -6.07 8.86
C GLU A 239 -15.04 -6.29 7.35
N ILE A 240 -14.03 -5.94 6.55
CA ILE A 240 -14.02 -6.20 5.10
C ILE A 240 -13.94 -7.71 4.82
N ALA A 241 -13.08 -8.42 5.55
CA ALA A 241 -12.91 -9.87 5.40
C ALA A 241 -14.20 -10.62 5.71
N SER A 242 -14.88 -10.28 6.80
CA SER A 242 -16.14 -10.95 7.20
C SER A 242 -17.29 -10.70 6.23
N GLN A 243 -17.36 -9.52 5.59
CA GLN A 243 -18.36 -9.22 4.56
C GLN A 243 -18.16 -10.05 3.28
N HIS A 244 -16.90 -10.36 2.93
CA HIS A 244 -16.57 -11.05 1.69
C HIS A 244 -16.98 -12.55 1.72
N ASP A 245 -17.15 -13.14 2.89
CA ASP A 245 -17.63 -14.51 3.08
C ASP A 245 -19.16 -14.64 2.96
N VAL A 246 -19.90 -13.59 3.32
CA VAL A 246 -21.37 -13.55 3.20
C VAL A 246 -21.83 -13.29 1.75
N GLY A 247 -21.03 -12.59 0.95
CA GLY A 247 -21.35 -12.20 -0.43
C GLY A 247 -21.17 -13.28 -1.52
N SER A 248 -20.80 -14.52 -1.16
CA SER A 248 -20.67 -15.61 -2.14
C SER A 248 -22.05 -16.19 -2.49
N PRO A 249 -22.49 -16.20 -3.77
CA PRO A 249 -23.79 -16.75 -4.17
C PRO A 249 -23.94 -18.27 -3.94
N ILE A 250 -22.88 -18.95 -3.48
CA ILE A 250 -22.86 -20.38 -3.16
C ILE A 250 -23.27 -20.64 -1.69
N THR A 251 -23.21 -19.64 -0.80
CA THR A 251 -23.43 -19.81 0.66
C THR A 251 -24.74 -19.20 1.16
N ALA A 252 -25.68 -18.86 0.28
CA ALA A 252 -27.03 -18.37 0.63
C ALA A 252 -27.95 -19.45 1.28
N ALA A 253 -27.39 -20.57 1.73
CA ALA A 253 -28.09 -21.61 2.45
C ALA A 253 -27.56 -21.70 3.88
N VAL A 254 -28.49 -21.62 4.83
CA VAL A 254 -28.43 -22.03 6.25
C VAL A 254 -27.99 -20.96 7.26
N GLU A 255 -28.92 -20.59 8.16
CA GLU A 255 -28.74 -19.74 9.35
C GLU A 255 -27.58 -20.21 10.26
N SER A 256 -27.26 -21.51 10.24
CA SER A 256 -26.12 -22.09 10.96
C SER A 256 -24.76 -21.55 10.49
N ASN A 257 -24.64 -21.25 9.19
CA ASN A 257 -23.41 -20.67 8.65
C ASN A 257 -23.28 -19.22 9.11
N ALA A 258 -24.36 -18.43 9.11
CA ALA A 258 -24.31 -17.04 9.58
C ALA A 258 -23.85 -16.94 11.05
N GLN A 259 -24.36 -17.83 11.90
CA GLN A 259 -23.97 -17.88 13.32
C GLN A 259 -22.51 -18.31 13.53
N PHE A 260 -21.99 -19.21 12.70
CA PHE A 260 -20.58 -19.61 12.73
C PHE A 260 -19.64 -18.49 12.26
N HIS A 261 -19.97 -17.78 11.18
CA HIS A 261 -19.18 -16.63 10.71
C HIS A 261 -19.17 -15.49 11.74
N GLN A 262 -20.31 -15.24 12.39
CA GLN A 262 -20.39 -14.25 13.46
C GLN A 262 -19.51 -14.63 14.67
N ALA A 263 -19.53 -15.90 15.08
CA ALA A 263 -18.68 -16.39 16.16
C ALA A 263 -17.17 -16.30 15.82
N SER A 264 -16.78 -16.59 14.57
CA SER A 264 -15.39 -16.43 14.11
C SER A 264 -14.95 -14.96 14.17
N TYR A 265 -15.77 -14.05 13.62
CA TYR A 265 -15.50 -12.62 13.65
C TYR A 265 -15.37 -12.09 15.08
N GLU A 266 -16.27 -12.49 16.00
CA GLU A 266 -16.21 -12.09 17.40
C GLU A 266 -14.93 -12.61 18.09
N SER A 267 -14.53 -13.85 17.80
CA SER A 267 -13.27 -14.43 18.32
C SER A 267 -12.03 -13.70 17.79
N GLU A 268 -11.98 -13.37 16.50
CA GLU A 268 -10.86 -12.64 15.91
C GLU A 268 -10.79 -11.19 16.43
N LEU A 269 -11.95 -10.55 16.62
CA LEU A 269 -12.03 -9.23 17.22
C LEU A 269 -11.54 -9.24 18.67
N GLN A 270 -11.86 -10.30 19.43
CA GLN A 270 -11.37 -10.48 20.80
C GLN A 270 -9.83 -10.57 20.84
N ILE A 271 -9.23 -11.40 19.97
CA ILE A 271 -7.77 -11.55 19.86
C ILE A 271 -7.12 -10.21 19.49
N LEU A 272 -7.73 -9.47 18.56
CA LEU A 272 -7.26 -8.16 18.16
C LEU A 272 -7.30 -7.16 19.33
N HIS A 273 -8.40 -7.11 20.09
CA HIS A 273 -8.51 -6.27 21.28
C HIS A 273 -7.45 -6.61 22.32
N GLU A 274 -7.26 -7.89 22.64
CA GLU A 274 -6.26 -8.33 23.62
C GLU A 274 -4.85 -7.92 23.19
N THR A 275 -4.51 -8.12 21.92
CA THR A 275 -3.19 -7.77 21.39
C THR A 275 -2.93 -6.25 21.47
N ILE A 276 -3.91 -5.43 21.06
CA ILE A 276 -3.78 -3.97 21.13
C ILE A 276 -3.75 -3.49 22.58
N GLN A 277 -4.55 -4.08 23.47
CA GLN A 277 -4.57 -3.74 24.90
C GLN A 277 -3.22 -4.00 25.56
N GLN A 278 -2.54 -5.10 25.23
CA GLN A 278 -1.19 -5.39 25.73
C GLN A 278 -0.20 -4.31 25.30
N VAL A 279 -0.23 -3.89 24.03
CA VAL A 279 0.64 -2.83 23.50
C VAL A 279 0.35 -1.48 24.18
N VAL A 280 -0.92 -1.11 24.30
CA VAL A 280 -1.34 0.14 24.95
C VAL A 280 -0.93 0.15 26.42
N SER A 281 -1.09 -0.97 27.14
CA SER A 281 -0.70 -1.10 28.54
C SER A 281 0.80 -0.94 28.75
N ALA A 282 1.61 -1.50 27.84
CA ALA A 282 3.07 -1.33 27.86
C ALA A 282 3.47 0.14 27.65
N LEU A 283 2.83 0.84 26.69
CA LEU A 283 3.09 2.26 26.42
C LEU A 283 2.60 3.19 27.53
N MET A 284 1.46 2.89 28.16
CA MET A 284 0.95 3.64 29.33
C MET A 284 1.84 3.47 30.56
N SER A 285 2.53 2.34 30.67
CA SER A 285 3.49 2.05 31.73
C SER A 285 4.92 2.45 31.37
N ASP A 286 5.13 3.20 30.28
CA ASP A 286 6.48 3.56 29.82
C ASP A 286 7.22 4.43 30.85
N SER A 287 8.50 4.12 31.00
CA SER A 287 9.49 4.90 31.76
C SER A 287 9.53 6.38 31.38
N SER A 288 9.27 6.71 30.11
CA SER A 288 9.35 8.05 29.57
C SER A 288 7.98 8.71 29.49
N ASN A 289 7.85 9.89 30.08
CA ASN A 289 6.59 10.63 30.11
C ASN A 289 6.12 11.07 28.71
N ILE A 290 7.04 11.29 27.76
CA ILE A 290 6.66 11.71 26.40
C ILE A 290 5.85 10.63 25.68
N VAL A 291 6.18 9.35 25.88
CA VAL A 291 5.44 8.23 25.26
C VAL A 291 4.00 8.21 25.74
N LYS A 292 3.82 8.32 27.06
CA LYS A 292 2.49 8.38 27.72
C LYS A 292 1.70 9.60 27.26
N GLN A 293 2.33 10.78 27.26
CA GLN A 293 1.69 12.02 26.83
C GLN A 293 1.19 11.92 25.39
N VAL A 294 2.04 11.41 24.49
CA VAL A 294 1.71 11.27 23.07
C VAL A 294 0.58 10.26 22.84
N LEU A 295 0.60 9.12 23.54
CA LEU A 295 -0.49 8.14 23.50
C LEU A 295 -1.82 8.75 23.93
N LEU A 296 -1.82 9.52 25.02
CA LEU A 296 -3.01 10.19 25.54
C LEU A 296 -3.49 11.32 24.61
N GLU A 297 -2.57 12.07 24.00
CA GLU A 297 -2.93 13.19 23.12
C GLU A 297 -3.46 12.73 21.76
N LYS A 298 -2.85 11.68 21.18
CA LYS A 298 -3.13 11.26 19.79
C LYS A 298 -4.05 10.04 19.70
N GLY A 299 -4.01 9.15 20.69
CA GLY A 299 -4.62 7.83 20.60
C GLY A 299 -5.91 7.66 21.41
N LEU A 300 -6.10 8.43 22.48
CA LEU A 300 -7.07 8.12 23.53
C LEU A 300 -8.50 7.92 23.05
N THR A 301 -9.06 8.94 22.39
CA THR A 301 -10.46 8.92 21.93
C THR A 301 -10.71 7.77 20.96
N ARG A 302 -9.77 7.53 20.04
CA ARG A 302 -9.86 6.47 19.03
C ARG A 302 -9.78 5.08 19.65
N LEU A 303 -8.87 4.90 20.62
CA LEU A 303 -8.75 3.67 21.38
C LEU A 303 -9.99 3.41 22.25
N CYS A 304 -10.58 4.44 22.88
CA CYS A 304 -11.85 4.31 23.60
C CYS A 304 -12.95 3.74 22.69
N VAL A 305 -13.17 4.36 21.53
CA VAL A 305 -14.15 3.91 20.53
C VAL A 305 -13.85 2.49 20.03
N PHE A 306 -12.56 2.18 19.83
CA PHE A 306 -12.13 0.84 19.43
C PHE A 306 -12.49 -0.22 20.48
N PHE A 307 -12.26 0.05 21.77
CA PHE A 307 -12.56 -0.89 22.86
C PHE A 307 -14.04 -0.87 23.33
N GLU A 308 -14.84 0.12 22.92
CA GLU A 308 -16.22 0.30 23.40
C GLU A 308 -17.13 -0.89 23.07
N ARG A 309 -16.90 -1.63 21.96
CA ARG A 309 -17.72 -2.80 21.59
C ARG A 309 -17.56 -4.02 22.50
N GLN A 310 -16.59 -4.04 23.42
CA GLN A 310 -16.47 -5.08 24.45
C GLN A 310 -17.24 -4.76 25.75
N LYS A 311 -17.60 -3.49 25.99
CA LYS A 311 -17.92 -2.99 27.36
C LYS A 311 -19.38 -2.63 27.61
N ALA A 312 -20.31 -3.09 26.77
CA ALA A 312 -21.72 -3.06 27.15
C ALA A 312 -22.01 -4.02 28.34
N ASN A 313 -21.09 -4.94 28.67
CA ASN A 313 -21.26 -5.90 29.77
C ASN A 313 -20.22 -5.81 30.91
N ASP A 314 -19.10 -5.09 30.76
CA ASP A 314 -18.13 -4.92 31.85
C ASP A 314 -17.75 -3.45 32.04
N VAL A 315 -18.23 -2.91 33.16
CA VAL A 315 -18.13 -1.53 33.68
C VAL A 315 -16.68 -1.10 33.99
N THR A 316 -15.66 -1.81 33.51
CA THR A 316 -14.32 -1.80 34.13
C THR A 316 -13.19 -1.36 33.20
N VAL A 317 -13.46 -0.53 32.20
CA VAL A 317 -12.38 0.15 31.46
C VAL A 317 -12.69 1.64 31.31
N CYS A 318 -13.11 2.23 32.43
CA CYS A 318 -12.97 3.66 32.69
C CYS A 318 -11.53 4.01 33.14
N VAL A 319 -10.56 3.14 32.90
CA VAL A 319 -9.14 3.35 33.24
C VAL A 319 -8.32 2.67 32.12
N LEU A 320 -7.46 3.25 31.30
CA LEU A 320 -6.82 4.57 31.26
C LEU A 320 -6.35 5.11 32.61
#